data_AF-A0A5E4JPD8-F1
#
_entry.id   AF-A0A5E4JPD8-F1
#
_cell.length_a   1.000
_cell.length_b   1.000
_cell.length_c   1.000
_cell.angle_alpha   90.00
_cell.angle_beta   90.00
_cell.angle_gamma   90.00
#
_symmetry.space_group_name_H-M   'P 1'
#
loop_
_entity.id
_entity.type
_entity.pdbx_description
1 polymer ?
#
loop_
_entity_poly.entity_id
_entity_poly.type
_entity_poly.pdbx_seq_one_letter_code
_entity_poly.pdbx_strand_id
1 'polypeptide(L)'
;MKEKNYLKRIGTIAGAALVGIGLLYGACSYYNKENAHIQEEIAKVRTGEKKPFDKRIKEASQIEIQEAIMTIGKEYDIYVNNERVGEVDGKSFKIWGDEFQLKTLDEKLLASEKESKRIFAWNRQATFYGPNGNVTGHLGEERWNDMFTWGYVFHFHNAAGTEVGKSQKIGRTAVFNINDIYDSKGNIEYKIEKKFNILRDTYLITVKQGDKVIPIEQAILLTCIEDAIKDSQTSKESKKKK
;
A
#
# COMPACT_ATOMS: atom_id res chain seq x y z
N MET A 1 -30.84 -55.68 54.36
CA MET A 1 -30.25 -54.35 54.62
C MET A 1 -29.16 -54.04 53.59
N LYS A 2 -29.50 -53.82 52.30
CA LYS A 2 -28.52 -53.59 51.20
C LYS A 2 -29.03 -52.74 50.03
N GLU A 3 -30.08 -51.93 50.19
CA GLU A 3 -30.68 -51.17 49.06
C GLU A 3 -30.41 -49.66 49.06
N LYS A 4 -30.02 -49.05 50.19
CA LYS A 4 -29.92 -47.58 50.27
C LYS A 4 -28.61 -46.95 49.76
N ASN A 5 -27.63 -47.75 49.33
CA ASN A 5 -26.33 -47.25 48.87
C ASN A 5 -26.14 -47.16 47.35
N TYR A 6 -27.11 -47.62 46.55
CA TYR A 6 -26.98 -47.63 45.09
C TYR A 6 -27.37 -46.28 44.45
N LEU A 7 -28.44 -45.65 44.95
CA LEU A 7 -28.97 -44.41 44.36
C LEU A 7 -28.06 -43.18 44.56
N LYS A 8 -27.23 -43.16 45.61
CA LYS A 8 -26.31 -42.04 45.88
C LYS A 8 -25.10 -42.03 44.94
N ARG A 9 -24.77 -43.14 44.26
CA ARG A 9 -23.66 -43.23 43.29
C ARG A 9 -24.08 -42.87 41.86
N ILE A 10 -25.36 -43.00 41.52
CA ILE A 10 -25.85 -42.73 40.15
C ILE A 10 -25.95 -41.21 39.90
N GLY A 11 -26.33 -40.42 40.91
CA GLY A 11 -26.40 -38.95 40.78
C GLY A 11 -25.05 -38.27 40.51
N THR A 12 -23.96 -38.78 41.08
CA THR A 12 -22.62 -38.19 40.91
C THR A 12 -22.00 -38.52 39.55
N ILE A 13 -22.34 -39.66 38.96
CA ILE A 13 -21.82 -40.10 37.65
C ILE A 13 -22.55 -39.36 36.50
N ALA A 14 -23.86 -39.10 36.65
CA ALA A 14 -24.63 -38.34 35.66
C ALA A 14 -24.18 -36.88 35.53
N GLY A 15 -23.78 -36.24 36.64
CA GLY A 15 -23.26 -34.85 36.62
C GLY A 15 -21.89 -34.72 35.94
N ALA A 16 -21.00 -35.71 36.09
CA ALA A 16 -19.67 -35.68 35.48
C ALA A 16 -19.69 -35.96 33.96
N ALA A 17 -20.64 -36.78 33.49
CA ALA A 17 -20.76 -37.12 32.07
C ALA A 17 -21.25 -35.94 31.20
N LEU A 18 -22.11 -35.05 31.74
CA LEU A 18 -22.64 -33.90 30.99
C LEU A 18 -21.61 -32.76 30.82
N VAL A 19 -20.70 -32.57 31.78
CA VAL A 19 -19.61 -31.57 31.66
C VAL A 19 -18.54 -32.03 30.65
N GLY A 20 -18.29 -33.34 30.56
CA GLY A 20 -17.33 -33.91 29.61
C GLY A 20 -17.77 -33.80 28.13
N ILE A 21 -19.07 -33.95 27.85
CA ILE A 21 -19.61 -33.86 26.47
C ILE A 21 -19.64 -32.41 25.97
N GLY A 22 -19.91 -31.44 26.85
CA GLY A 22 -19.88 -30.01 26.50
C GLY A 22 -18.48 -29.50 26.12
N LEU A 23 -17.44 -29.96 26.82
CA LEU A 23 -16.04 -29.63 26.51
C LEU A 23 -15.55 -30.31 25.22
N LEU A 24 -16.02 -31.53 24.92
CA LEU A 24 -15.72 -32.23 23.67
C LEU A 24 -16.38 -31.56 22.45
N TYR A 25 -17.63 -31.08 22.56
CA TYR A 25 -18.27 -30.31 21.49
C TYR A 25 -17.61 -28.95 21.27
N GLY A 26 -17.22 -28.27 22.35
CA GLY A 26 -16.46 -27.01 22.28
C GLY A 26 -15.11 -27.19 21.57
N ALA A 27 -14.33 -28.20 21.99
CA ALA A 27 -13.03 -28.52 21.41
C ALA A 27 -13.14 -29.02 19.96
N CYS A 28 -14.13 -29.87 19.61
CA CYS A 28 -14.36 -30.28 18.23
C CYS A 28 -14.77 -29.09 17.36
N SER A 29 -15.62 -28.17 17.85
CA SER A 29 -16.02 -26.99 17.07
C SER A 29 -14.85 -26.00 16.87
N TYR A 30 -13.97 -25.87 17.85
CA TYR A 30 -12.76 -25.04 17.79
C TYR A 30 -11.71 -25.65 16.84
N TYR A 31 -11.45 -26.95 16.97
CA TYR A 31 -10.53 -27.69 16.10
C TYR A 31 -11.00 -27.70 14.63
N ASN A 32 -12.32 -27.73 14.39
CA ASN A 32 -12.87 -27.74 13.04
C ASN A 32 -12.78 -26.35 12.35
N LYS A 33 -12.82 -25.26 13.13
CA LYS A 33 -12.74 -23.89 12.59
C LYS A 33 -11.31 -23.49 12.20
N GLU A 34 -10.33 -23.92 12.98
CA GLU A 34 -8.89 -23.71 12.69
C GLU A 34 -8.43 -24.58 11.50
N ASN A 35 -8.93 -25.83 11.43
CA ASN A 35 -8.67 -26.69 10.28
C ASN A 35 -9.40 -26.24 9.01
N ALA A 36 -10.57 -25.59 9.09
CA ALA A 36 -11.25 -25.06 7.90
C ALA A 36 -10.42 -24.00 7.17
N HIS A 37 -9.77 -23.10 7.91
CA HIS A 37 -8.86 -22.09 7.33
C HIS A 37 -7.64 -22.75 6.67
N ILE A 38 -7.06 -23.76 7.32
CA ILE A 38 -5.92 -24.52 6.79
C ILE A 38 -6.32 -25.32 5.54
N GLN A 39 -7.50 -25.93 5.51
CA GLN A 39 -8.01 -26.65 4.34
C GLN A 39 -8.36 -25.72 3.17
N GLU A 40 -8.88 -24.52 3.45
CA GLU A 40 -9.10 -23.48 2.44
C GLU A 40 -7.77 -22.98 1.85
N GLU A 41 -6.74 -22.81 2.68
CA GLU A 41 -5.41 -22.39 2.27
C GLU A 41 -4.68 -23.49 1.46
N ILE A 42 -4.82 -24.76 1.85
CA ILE A 42 -4.34 -25.93 1.09
C ILE A 42 -5.09 -26.10 -0.23
N ALA A 43 -6.40 -25.82 -0.27
CA ALA A 43 -7.20 -25.87 -1.49
C ALA A 43 -6.76 -24.79 -2.49
N LYS A 44 -6.52 -23.54 -2.04
CA LYS A 44 -5.99 -22.43 -2.85
C LYS A 44 -4.62 -22.73 -3.45
N VAL A 45 -3.74 -23.38 -2.68
CA VAL A 45 -2.42 -23.85 -3.17
C VAL A 45 -2.58 -24.95 -4.23
N ARG A 46 -3.58 -25.82 -4.12
CA ARG A 46 -3.83 -26.92 -5.07
C ARG A 46 -4.54 -26.50 -6.35
N THR A 47 -5.37 -25.46 -6.33
CA THR A 47 -6.14 -24.97 -7.49
C THR A 47 -5.41 -23.91 -8.30
N GLY A 48 -4.25 -23.43 -7.85
CA GLY A 48 -3.56 -22.31 -8.48
C GLY A 48 -4.33 -20.98 -8.33
N GLU A 49 -5.20 -20.90 -7.33
CA GLU A 49 -6.05 -19.74 -7.12
C GLU A 49 -5.18 -18.56 -6.67
N LYS A 50 -5.02 -17.61 -7.58
CA LYS A 50 -4.22 -16.41 -7.32
C LYS A 50 -4.86 -15.64 -6.17
N LYS A 51 -4.03 -15.18 -5.22
CA LYS A 51 -4.49 -14.28 -4.16
C LYS A 51 -5.25 -13.09 -4.77
N PRO A 52 -6.26 -12.54 -4.07
CA PRO A 52 -6.90 -11.30 -4.46
C PRO A 52 -5.87 -10.19 -4.76
N PHE A 53 -6.16 -9.34 -5.75
CA PHE A 53 -5.23 -8.32 -6.23
C PHE A 53 -4.72 -7.38 -5.13
N ASP A 54 -5.59 -6.99 -4.20
CA ASP A 54 -5.24 -6.15 -3.05
C ASP A 54 -4.22 -6.81 -2.13
N LYS A 55 -4.40 -8.10 -1.83
CA LYS A 55 -3.42 -8.88 -1.07
C LYS A 55 -2.09 -9.02 -1.81
N ARG A 56 -2.15 -9.24 -3.12
CA ARG A 56 -0.93 -9.34 -3.95
C ARG A 56 -0.11 -8.05 -3.90
N ILE A 57 -0.74 -6.89 -3.94
CA ILE A 57 -0.05 -5.58 -3.80
C ILE A 57 0.55 -5.44 -2.39
N LYS A 58 -0.22 -5.72 -1.34
CA LYS A 58 0.20 -5.56 0.06
C LYS A 58 1.36 -6.47 0.47
N GLU A 59 1.38 -7.69 -0.06
CA GLU A 59 2.35 -8.73 0.30
C GLU A 59 3.51 -8.83 -0.69
N ALA A 60 3.53 -7.98 -1.73
CA ALA A 60 4.57 -7.99 -2.74
C ALA A 60 5.94 -7.61 -2.14
N SER A 61 6.97 -8.38 -2.47
CA SER A 61 8.36 -7.97 -2.24
C SER A 61 8.83 -6.95 -3.28
N GLN A 62 8.21 -6.98 -4.47
CA GLN A 62 8.50 -6.09 -5.60
C GLN A 62 7.23 -5.72 -6.35
N ILE A 63 7.14 -4.44 -6.71
CA ILE A 63 6.04 -3.89 -7.50
C ILE A 63 6.66 -3.13 -8.66
N GLU A 64 6.23 -3.45 -9.87
CA GLU A 64 6.60 -2.71 -11.07
C GLU A 64 5.44 -1.80 -11.49
N ILE A 65 5.77 -0.55 -11.80
CA ILE A 65 4.84 0.48 -12.23
C ILE A 65 5.26 0.89 -13.64
N GLN A 66 4.37 0.76 -14.60
CA GLN A 66 4.62 1.13 -15.98
C GLN A 66 3.67 2.25 -16.38
N GLU A 67 4.19 3.36 -16.91
CA GLU A 67 3.34 4.39 -17.50
C GLU A 67 2.60 3.83 -18.73
N ALA A 68 1.30 4.08 -18.80
CA ALA A 68 0.49 3.68 -19.94
C ALA A 68 0.92 4.44 -21.20
N ILE A 69 0.95 3.74 -22.34
CA ILE A 69 1.35 4.34 -23.62
C ILE A 69 0.10 4.92 -24.29
N MET A 70 0.21 6.13 -24.85
CA MET A 70 -0.84 6.79 -25.66
C MET A 70 -2.12 7.23 -24.91
N THR A 71 -2.04 7.54 -23.62
CA THR A 71 -3.16 8.08 -22.84
C THR A 71 -3.15 9.62 -22.81
N ILE A 72 -4.34 10.23 -22.78
CA ILE A 72 -4.50 11.70 -22.69
C ILE A 72 -4.25 12.19 -21.24
N GLY A 73 -4.25 11.26 -20.27
CA GLY A 73 -3.95 11.50 -18.86
C GLY A 73 -2.78 10.67 -18.34
N LYS A 74 -2.45 10.89 -17.07
CA LYS A 74 -1.41 10.16 -16.35
C LYS A 74 -1.99 8.86 -15.81
N GLU A 75 -1.74 7.77 -16.51
CA GLU A 75 -2.23 6.43 -16.17
C GLU A 75 -1.03 5.49 -16.03
N TYR A 76 -1.09 4.61 -15.04
CA TYR A 76 0.00 3.68 -14.75
C TYR A 76 -0.56 2.28 -14.50
N ASP A 77 0.07 1.28 -15.08
CA ASP A 77 -0.21 -0.12 -14.82
C ASP A 77 0.66 -0.64 -13.67
N ILE A 78 0.05 -1.37 -12.74
CA ILE A 78 0.72 -1.95 -11.58
C ILE A 78 0.88 -3.46 -11.79
N TYR A 79 2.13 -3.94 -11.68
CA TYR A 79 2.50 -5.33 -11.86
C TYR A 79 3.13 -5.91 -10.60
N VAL A 80 2.74 -7.14 -10.27
CA VAL A 80 3.35 -7.96 -9.22
C VAL A 80 3.68 -9.32 -9.81
N ASN A 81 4.95 -9.72 -9.74
CA ASN A 81 5.47 -10.94 -10.37
C ASN A 81 5.16 -11.01 -11.87
N ASN A 82 5.39 -9.92 -12.61
CA ASN A 82 5.14 -9.77 -14.06
C ASN A 82 3.67 -9.92 -14.48
N GLU A 83 2.73 -9.85 -13.54
CA GLU A 83 1.31 -9.88 -13.85
C GLU A 83 0.66 -8.56 -13.45
N ARG A 84 -0.15 -7.99 -14.34
CA ARG A 84 -0.94 -6.78 -14.05
C ARG A 84 -1.92 -7.11 -12.93
N VAL A 85 -1.94 -6.28 -11.88
CA VAL A 85 -2.81 -6.44 -10.70
C VAL A 85 -3.68 -5.23 -10.42
N GLY A 86 -3.38 -4.09 -11.06
CA GLY A 86 -4.14 -2.88 -10.88
C GLY A 86 -3.63 -1.75 -11.75
N GLU A 87 -4.16 -0.57 -11.50
CA GLU A 87 -3.84 0.65 -12.21
C GLU A 87 -3.90 1.86 -11.28
N VAL A 88 -3.19 2.91 -11.65
CA VAL A 88 -3.31 4.23 -11.04
C VAL A 88 -3.80 5.21 -12.08
N ASP A 89 -5.00 5.75 -11.86
CA ASP A 89 -5.58 6.78 -12.70
C ASP A 89 -5.32 8.16 -12.09
N GLY A 90 -4.58 9.00 -12.80
CA GLY A 90 -4.47 10.43 -12.53
C GLY A 90 -5.42 11.19 -13.45
N LYS A 91 -6.50 11.76 -12.91
CA LYS A 91 -7.38 12.67 -13.68
C LYS A 91 -6.59 13.92 -14.06
N SER A 92 -5.96 13.91 -15.24
CA SER A 92 -5.26 15.07 -15.80
C SER A 92 -6.25 16.12 -16.27
N PHE A 93 -6.72 16.95 -15.34
CA PHE A 93 -7.30 18.24 -15.69
C PHE A 93 -6.62 19.34 -14.87
N LYS A 94 -5.35 19.59 -15.25
CA LYS A 94 -4.63 20.87 -15.10
C LYS A 94 -3.81 21.09 -13.82
N ILE A 95 -2.90 20.21 -13.39
CA ILE A 95 -1.76 20.60 -12.52
C ILE A 95 -2.21 21.31 -11.19
N TRP A 96 -3.48 21.16 -10.82
CA TRP A 96 -4.19 21.85 -9.73
C TRP A 96 -5.44 21.04 -9.39
N GLY A 97 -5.39 20.24 -8.32
CA GLY A 97 -6.51 19.42 -7.88
C GLY A 97 -6.61 18.04 -8.56
N ASP A 98 -5.48 17.52 -9.04
CA ASP A 98 -5.40 16.17 -9.59
C ASP A 98 -5.62 15.16 -8.44
N GLU A 99 -6.37 14.10 -8.73
CA GLU A 99 -6.60 12.98 -7.82
C GLU A 99 -5.98 11.73 -8.46
N PHE A 100 -5.05 11.08 -7.75
CA PHE A 100 -4.52 9.78 -8.14
C PHE A 100 -5.29 8.69 -7.41
N GLN A 101 -5.80 7.71 -8.15
CA GLN A 101 -6.55 6.60 -7.58
C GLN A 101 -5.88 5.27 -7.92
N LEU A 102 -5.42 4.54 -6.91
CA LEU A 102 -4.95 3.17 -7.06
C LEU A 102 -6.14 2.21 -6.97
N LYS A 103 -6.39 1.48 -8.05
CA LYS A 103 -7.44 0.47 -8.15
C LYS A 103 -6.87 -0.88 -8.54
N THR A 104 -7.53 -1.94 -8.14
CA THR A 104 -7.27 -3.29 -8.67
C THR A 104 -7.99 -3.49 -10.01
N LEU A 105 -7.67 -4.59 -10.71
CA LEU A 105 -8.27 -4.90 -12.02
C LEU A 105 -9.79 -5.14 -11.98
N ASP A 106 -10.35 -5.46 -10.81
CA ASP A 106 -11.79 -5.54 -10.55
C ASP A 106 -12.40 -4.19 -10.12
N GLU A 107 -11.72 -3.08 -10.42
CA GLU A 107 -12.13 -1.69 -10.15
C GLU A 107 -12.31 -1.33 -8.65
N LYS A 108 -11.87 -2.21 -7.75
CA LYS A 108 -11.87 -1.91 -6.31
C LYS A 108 -10.79 -0.88 -5.99
N LEU A 109 -11.22 0.26 -5.46
CA LEU A 109 -10.33 1.29 -4.94
C LEU A 109 -9.53 0.75 -3.75
N LEU A 110 -8.21 0.97 -3.73
CA LEU A 110 -7.33 0.63 -2.62
C LEU A 110 -6.89 1.85 -1.84
N ALA A 111 -6.49 2.89 -2.57
CA ALA A 111 -6.10 4.17 -2.00
C ALA A 111 -6.30 5.26 -3.04
N SER A 112 -6.50 6.48 -2.58
CA SER A 112 -6.38 7.66 -3.42
C SER A 112 -5.57 8.75 -2.74
N GLU A 113 -5.05 9.65 -3.55
CA GLU A 113 -4.41 10.88 -3.11
C GLU A 113 -5.17 12.03 -3.73
N LYS A 114 -5.42 13.07 -2.92
CA LYS A 114 -6.01 14.31 -3.39
C LYS A 114 -5.21 15.51 -2.90
N GLU A 115 -4.85 16.37 -3.85
CA GLU A 115 -4.11 17.58 -3.55
C GLU A 115 -4.96 18.51 -2.67
N SER A 116 -4.37 18.97 -1.58
CA SER A 116 -4.94 19.95 -0.66
C SER A 116 -4.39 21.35 -0.95
N LYS A 117 -5.20 22.39 -0.74
CA LYS A 117 -4.78 23.78 -0.99
C LYS A 117 -3.55 24.14 -0.15
N ARG A 118 -2.58 24.77 -0.81
CA ARG A 118 -1.30 25.27 -0.27
C ARG A 118 -1.44 25.96 1.10
N ILE A 119 -0.82 25.40 2.14
CA ILE A 119 -0.57 26.08 3.42
C ILE A 119 0.89 26.59 3.43
N PHE A 120 1.06 27.85 3.86
CA PHE A 120 2.20 28.78 3.70
C PHE A 120 3.66 28.25 3.66
N ALA A 121 3.98 27.06 4.17
CA ALA A 121 5.35 26.53 4.23
C ALA A 121 5.69 25.46 3.17
N TRP A 122 4.69 24.81 2.56
CA TRP A 122 4.89 23.66 1.67
C TRP A 122 4.57 24.01 0.22
N ASN A 123 5.29 23.42 -0.73
CA ASN A 123 5.09 23.71 -2.16
C ASN A 123 3.91 22.92 -2.73
N ARG A 124 3.76 21.67 -2.29
CA ARG A 124 2.61 20.81 -2.57
C ARG A 124 2.18 20.12 -1.29
N GLN A 125 0.87 19.89 -1.16
CA GLN A 125 0.29 19.15 -0.05
C GLN A 125 -0.81 18.25 -0.56
N ALA A 126 -0.89 17.05 -0.01
CA ALA A 126 -1.75 16.00 -0.50
C ALA A 126 -2.28 15.18 0.68
N THR A 127 -3.52 14.72 0.59
CA THR A 127 -4.12 13.84 1.60
C THR A 127 -4.35 12.48 0.98
N PHE A 128 -3.91 11.44 1.67
CA PHE A 128 -4.17 10.05 1.30
C PHE A 128 -5.47 9.56 1.94
N TYR A 129 -6.27 8.88 1.14
CA TYR A 129 -7.52 8.27 1.53
C TYR A 129 -7.47 6.76 1.30
N GLY A 130 -8.05 6.01 2.24
CA GLY A 130 -8.30 4.59 2.08
C GLY A 130 -9.52 4.31 1.20
N PRO A 131 -9.88 3.03 1.01
CA PRO A 131 -10.96 2.61 0.10
C PRO A 131 -12.34 3.16 0.51
N ASN A 132 -12.51 3.45 1.80
CA ASN A 132 -13.77 3.96 2.37
C ASN A 132 -13.78 5.49 2.49
N GLY A 133 -12.79 6.19 1.91
CA GLY A 133 -12.65 7.65 2.03
C GLY A 133 -12.15 8.13 3.40
N ASN A 134 -11.70 7.23 4.27
CA ASN A 134 -11.06 7.60 5.52
C ASN A 134 -9.63 8.11 5.26
N VAL A 135 -9.23 9.18 5.95
CA VAL A 135 -7.85 9.69 5.85
C VAL A 135 -6.87 8.66 6.41
N THR A 136 -5.86 8.29 5.62
CA THR A 136 -4.81 7.34 6.02
C THR A 136 -3.46 8.04 6.22
N GLY A 137 -3.28 9.23 5.66
CA GLY A 137 -2.07 10.02 5.82
C GLY A 137 -2.10 11.33 5.06
N HIS A 138 -1.01 12.08 5.17
CA HIS A 138 -0.79 13.32 4.42
C HIS A 138 0.62 13.32 3.85
N LEU A 139 0.80 14.06 2.77
CA LEU A 139 2.06 14.25 2.08
C LEU A 139 2.34 15.74 1.97
N GLY A 140 3.55 16.17 2.34
CA GLY A 140 4.01 17.55 2.19
C GLY A 140 5.31 17.63 1.40
N GLU A 141 5.40 18.52 0.41
CA GLU A 141 6.62 18.77 -0.35
C GLU A 141 7.40 19.99 0.17
N GLU A 142 8.57 19.75 0.74
CA GLU A 142 9.55 20.78 1.05
C GLU A 142 10.49 20.92 -0.15
N ARG A 143 10.58 22.12 -0.73
CA ARG A 143 11.52 22.38 -1.81
C ARG A 143 12.74 23.06 -1.24
N TRP A 144 13.90 22.45 -1.42
CA TRP A 144 15.16 23.10 -1.14
C TRP A 144 15.64 23.82 -2.38
N ASN A 145 15.70 25.15 -2.26
CA ASN A 145 16.20 26.03 -3.29
C ASN A 145 17.31 26.90 -2.69
N ASP A 146 18.52 26.34 -2.64
CA ASP A 146 19.73 27.12 -2.36
C ASP A 146 20.56 27.25 -3.65
N MET A 147 21.43 28.26 -3.72
CA MET A 147 22.25 28.64 -4.87
C MET A 147 23.12 27.48 -5.42
N PHE A 148 23.33 26.43 -4.62
CA PHE A 148 24.16 25.28 -4.94
C PHE A 148 23.44 23.91 -4.92
N THR A 149 22.24 23.81 -4.33
CA THR A 149 21.52 22.55 -4.08
C THR A 149 20.06 22.68 -4.51
N TRP A 150 19.67 21.82 -5.45
CA TRP A 150 18.28 21.70 -5.93
C TRP A 150 17.75 20.35 -5.48
N GLY A 151 16.66 20.36 -4.73
CA GLY A 151 16.08 19.14 -4.18
C GLY A 151 14.64 19.34 -3.74
N TYR A 152 13.93 18.23 -3.60
CA TYR A 152 12.62 18.18 -2.98
C TYR A 152 12.61 17.03 -1.98
N VAL A 153 11.92 17.24 -0.86
CA VAL A 153 11.67 16.23 0.16
C VAL A 153 10.16 16.10 0.31
N PHE A 154 9.67 14.88 0.19
CA PHE A 154 8.28 14.55 0.45
C PHE A 154 8.16 13.93 1.84
N HIS A 155 7.46 14.61 2.73
CA HIS A 155 7.24 14.18 4.11
C HIS A 155 5.92 13.43 4.21
N PHE A 156 5.98 12.19 4.66
CA PHE A 156 4.82 11.38 4.96
C PHE A 156 4.38 11.64 6.40
N HIS A 157 3.10 11.94 6.57
CA HIS A 157 2.47 12.07 7.86
C HIS A 157 1.36 11.03 8.01
N ASN A 158 1.18 10.49 9.21
CA ASN A 158 0.01 9.65 9.49
C ASN A 158 -1.29 10.49 9.46
N ALA A 159 -2.44 9.83 9.61
CA ALA A 159 -3.75 10.50 9.62
C ALA A 159 -3.86 11.62 10.68
N ALA A 160 -3.15 11.51 11.81
CA ALA A 160 -3.10 12.52 12.86
C ALA A 160 -2.16 13.71 12.55
N GLY A 161 -1.46 13.69 11.42
CA GLY A 161 -0.53 14.74 11.02
C GLY A 161 0.87 14.63 11.65
N THR A 162 1.20 13.51 12.28
CA THR A 162 2.57 13.26 12.78
C THR A 162 3.43 12.71 11.65
N GLU A 163 4.63 13.28 11.44
CA GLU A 163 5.58 12.77 10.44
C GLU A 163 6.01 11.34 10.80
N VAL A 164 5.87 10.43 9.84
CA VAL A 164 6.20 9.00 9.98
C VAL A 164 7.37 8.58 9.09
N GLY A 165 7.75 9.41 8.14
CA GLY A 165 8.87 9.15 7.24
C GLY A 165 8.93 10.16 6.11
N LYS A 166 9.84 9.93 5.18
CA LYS A 166 10.10 10.85 4.07
C LYS A 166 10.70 10.16 2.86
N SER A 167 10.47 10.75 1.70
CA SER A 167 11.22 10.53 0.47
C SER A 167 12.09 11.77 0.23
N GLN A 168 13.38 11.63 -0.05
CA GLN A 168 14.28 12.78 -0.19
C GLN A 168 15.21 12.70 -1.40
N LYS A 169 15.43 13.87 -2.03
CA LYS A 169 16.39 14.08 -3.12
C LYS A 169 17.33 15.24 -2.81
N ILE A 170 18.63 15.00 -2.74
CA ILE A 170 19.64 16.04 -2.49
C ILE A 170 20.78 15.88 -3.51
N GLY A 171 21.01 16.90 -4.37
CA GLY A 171 22.24 16.99 -5.17
C GLY A 171 22.08 17.56 -6.59
N ARG A 172 23.20 17.99 -7.20
CA ARG A 172 23.27 18.59 -8.55
C ARG A 172 22.95 17.64 -9.71
N THR A 173 23.04 16.32 -9.48
CA THR A 173 22.76 15.24 -10.46
C THR A 173 21.33 14.72 -10.37
N ALA A 174 20.45 15.42 -9.64
CA ALA A 174 19.05 15.10 -9.40
C ALA A 174 18.14 15.07 -10.66
N VAL A 175 18.69 14.95 -11.86
CA VAL A 175 17.92 14.95 -13.11
C VAL A 175 17.33 13.57 -13.42
N PHE A 176 17.86 12.49 -12.84
CA PHE A 176 17.38 11.13 -13.06
C PHE A 176 17.33 10.33 -11.77
N ASN A 177 16.23 9.58 -11.59
CA ASN A 177 15.89 8.63 -10.52
C ASN A 177 14.93 9.18 -9.46
N ILE A 178 13.87 8.39 -9.23
CA ILE A 178 12.89 8.51 -8.15
C ILE A 178 13.55 8.11 -6.83
N ASN A 179 12.98 8.62 -5.74
CA ASN A 179 13.58 8.58 -4.43
C ASN A 179 13.22 7.30 -3.66
N ASP A 180 14.15 6.83 -2.83
CA ASP A 180 13.84 5.85 -1.79
C ASP A 180 12.95 6.49 -0.71
N ILE A 181 12.12 5.68 -0.07
CA ILE A 181 11.25 6.09 1.04
C ILE A 181 11.82 5.53 2.34
N TYR A 182 11.96 6.42 3.32
CA TYR A 182 12.54 6.17 4.62
C TYR A 182 11.49 6.34 5.72
N ASP A 183 11.57 5.53 6.77
CA ASP A 183 10.84 5.77 8.01
C ASP A 183 11.42 6.99 8.79
N SER A 184 10.75 7.38 9.87
CA SER A 184 11.20 8.46 10.76
C SER A 184 12.53 8.19 11.48
N LYS A 185 13.01 6.94 11.48
CA LYS A 185 14.30 6.52 12.03
C LYS A 185 15.42 6.52 10.99
N GLY A 186 15.10 6.78 9.71
CA GLY A 186 16.04 6.77 8.59
C GLY A 186 16.29 5.39 7.97
N ASN A 187 15.50 4.37 8.30
CA ASN A 187 15.56 3.08 7.64
C ASN A 187 14.81 3.13 6.32
N ILE A 188 15.36 2.53 5.26
CA ILE A 188 14.68 2.42 3.97
C ILE A 188 13.53 1.41 4.09
N GLU A 189 12.30 1.86 3.87
CA GLU A 189 11.12 1.00 3.76
C GLU A 189 10.91 0.53 2.32
N TYR A 190 11.10 1.43 1.37
CA TYR A 190 10.91 1.18 -0.06
C TYR A 190 12.09 1.73 -0.85
N LYS A 191 12.73 0.84 -1.63
CA LYS A 191 13.74 1.26 -2.60
C LYS A 191 13.09 1.43 -3.95
N ILE A 192 13.26 2.58 -4.60
CA ILE A 192 12.57 2.86 -5.87
C ILE A 192 13.60 3.12 -6.97
N GLU A 193 13.52 2.34 -8.04
CA GLU A 193 14.46 2.41 -9.16
C GLU A 193 13.71 2.69 -10.46
N LYS A 194 14.16 3.70 -11.22
CA LYS A 194 13.76 3.85 -12.61
C LYS A 194 14.46 2.79 -13.45
N LYS A 195 13.68 1.95 -14.13
CA LYS A 195 14.20 1.04 -15.14
C LYS A 195 14.31 1.78 -16.46
N PHE A 196 15.44 1.62 -17.13
CA PHE A 196 15.62 2.19 -18.45
C PHE A 196 14.71 1.43 -19.42
N ASN A 197 13.74 2.13 -19.97
CA ASN A 197 12.84 1.64 -21.00
C ASN A 197 12.61 2.78 -21.99
N ILE A 198 12.79 2.48 -23.28
CA ILE A 198 12.72 3.48 -24.35
C ILE A 198 11.28 3.85 -24.73
N LEU A 199 10.30 3.00 -24.41
CA LEU A 199 8.91 3.18 -24.85
C LEU A 199 8.05 3.91 -23.83
N ARG A 200 8.32 3.72 -22.54
CA ARG A 200 7.55 4.24 -21.43
C ARG A 200 8.38 4.30 -20.17
N ASP A 201 8.02 5.19 -19.26
CA ASP A 201 8.63 5.21 -17.95
C ASP A 201 8.23 3.96 -17.15
N THR A 202 9.21 3.32 -16.53
CA THR A 202 9.03 2.08 -15.76
C THR A 202 9.79 2.19 -14.45
N TYR A 203 9.12 1.82 -13.37
CA TYR A 203 9.61 1.98 -12.00
C TYR A 203 9.49 0.67 -11.25
N LEU A 204 10.51 0.31 -10.49
CA LEU A 204 10.51 -0.87 -9.62
C LEU A 204 10.61 -0.42 -8.17
N ILE A 205 9.56 -0.69 -7.40
CA ILE A 205 9.55 -0.57 -5.95
C ILE A 205 9.97 -1.92 -5.36
N THR A 206 11.04 -1.92 -4.56
CA THR A 206 11.46 -3.06 -3.74
C THR A 206 11.10 -2.81 -2.29
N VAL A 207 10.27 -3.67 -1.71
CA VAL A 207 9.84 -3.62 -0.32
C VAL A 207 10.92 -4.23 0.56
N LYS A 208 11.46 -3.46 1.51
CA LYS A 208 12.45 -3.98 2.47
C LYS A 208 11.78 -4.81 3.56
N GLN A 209 12.50 -5.75 4.16
CA GLN A 209 11.97 -6.56 5.26
C GLN A 209 11.69 -5.70 6.51
N GLY A 210 10.85 -6.20 7.41
CA GLY A 210 10.44 -5.54 8.66
C GLY A 210 9.07 -4.86 8.57
N ASP A 211 8.58 -4.40 9.71
CA ASP A 211 7.30 -3.66 9.78
C ASP A 211 7.41 -2.36 8.97
N LYS A 212 6.31 -2.01 8.30
CA LYS A 212 6.22 -0.81 7.46
C LYS A 212 5.25 0.15 8.11
N VAL A 213 5.72 1.38 8.32
CA VAL A 213 4.91 2.47 8.87
C VAL A 213 4.17 3.19 7.74
N ILE A 214 4.80 3.32 6.57
CA ILE A 214 4.18 3.88 5.38
C ILE A 214 3.50 2.75 4.60
N PRO A 215 2.19 2.82 4.31
CA PRO A 215 1.52 1.81 3.48
C PRO A 215 2.09 1.77 2.05
N ILE A 216 2.18 0.58 1.47
CA ILE A 216 2.71 0.39 0.11
C ILE A 216 1.90 1.16 -0.94
N GLU A 217 0.59 1.32 -0.72
CA GLU A 217 -0.28 2.08 -1.60
C GLU A 217 0.15 3.56 -1.69
N GLN A 218 0.60 4.15 -0.57
CA GLN A 218 1.11 5.52 -0.55
C GLN A 218 2.45 5.63 -1.29
N ALA A 219 3.30 4.60 -1.22
CA ALA A 219 4.55 4.55 -1.99
C ALA A 219 4.31 4.44 -3.50
N ILE A 220 3.33 3.63 -3.92
CA ILE A 220 2.89 3.53 -5.32
C ILE A 220 2.38 4.88 -5.81
N LEU A 221 1.49 5.52 -5.06
CA LEU A 221 0.92 6.83 -5.41
C LEU A 221 2.02 7.90 -5.50
N LEU A 222 2.93 7.98 -4.53
CA LEU A 222 4.05 8.92 -4.58
C LEU A 222 4.91 8.72 -5.83
N THR A 223 5.19 7.48 -6.21
CA THR A 223 5.99 7.16 -7.41
C THR A 223 5.34 7.74 -8.67
N CYS A 224 4.02 7.58 -8.80
CA CYS A 224 3.25 8.13 -9.93
C CYS A 224 3.20 9.66 -9.89
N ILE A 225 3.07 10.25 -8.70
CA ILE A 225 3.06 11.71 -8.49
C ILE A 225 4.42 12.31 -8.87
N GLU A 226 5.53 11.73 -8.43
CA GLU A 226 6.89 12.20 -8.77
C GLU A 226 7.13 12.15 -10.28
N ASP A 227 6.68 11.09 -10.95
CA ASP A 227 6.75 10.98 -12.40
C ASP A 227 5.91 12.05 -13.12
N ALA A 228 4.66 12.24 -12.71
CA ALA A 228 3.80 13.28 -13.27
C ALA A 228 4.37 14.70 -13.07
N ILE A 229 5.01 14.96 -11.93
CA ILE A 229 5.69 16.22 -11.65
C ILE A 229 6.88 16.43 -12.60
N LYS A 230 7.70 15.39 -12.80
CA LYS A 230 8.85 15.44 -13.72
C LYS A 230 8.41 15.83 -15.13
N ASP A 231 7.39 15.18 -15.66
CA ASP A 231 6.93 15.41 -17.02
C ASP A 231 6.30 16.81 -17.20
N SER A 232 5.61 17.30 -16.18
CA SER A 232 5.13 18.69 -16.12
C SER A 232 6.27 19.71 -16.16
N GLN A 233 7.41 19.43 -15.53
CA GLN A 233 8.59 20.30 -15.55
C GLN A 233 9.28 20.28 -16.92
N THR A 234 9.50 19.09 -17.51
CA THR A 234 10.13 18.96 -18.83
C THR A 234 9.33 19.64 -19.94
N SER A 235 7.99 19.55 -19.89
CA SER A 235 7.12 20.23 -20.87
C SER A 235 7.11 21.76 -20.76
N LYS A 236 7.34 22.32 -19.56
CA LYS A 236 7.44 23.78 -19.36
C LYS A 236 8.77 24.33 -19.87
N GLU A 237 9.86 23.59 -19.74
CA GLU A 237 11.17 23.99 -20.25
C GLU A 237 11.21 24.01 -21.79
N SER A 238 10.59 23.03 -22.45
CA SER A 238 10.52 22.99 -23.92
C SER A 238 9.70 24.14 -24.51
N LYS A 239 8.69 24.63 -23.80
CA LYS A 239 7.89 25.80 -24.19
C LYS A 239 8.58 27.14 -23.99
N LYS A 240 9.52 27.25 -23.02
CA LYS A 240 10.30 28.47 -22.79
C LYS A 240 11.43 28.68 -23.82
N LYS A 241 11.79 27.64 -24.57
CA LYS A 241 12.86 27.66 -25.60
C LYS A 241 12.33 27.89 -27.03
N LYS A 242 11.03 28.13 -27.20
CA LYS A 242 10.40 28.57 -28.45
C LYS A 242 9.97 30.02 -28.32
#